data_AF-G0MVX7-F1
#
_entry.id   AF-G0MVX7-F1
#
_cell.length_a   1.000
_cell.length_b   1.000
_cell.length_c   1.000
_cell.angle_alpha   90.00
_cell.angle_beta   90.00
_cell.angle_gamma   90.00
#
_symmetry.space_group_name_H-M   'P 1'
#
loop_
_entity.id
_entity.type
_entity.pdbx_description
1 polymer ?
#
loop_
_entity_poly.entity_id
_entity_poly.type
_entity_poly.pdbx_seq_one_letter_code
_entity_poly.pdbx_strand_id
1 'polypeptide(L)'
;MSKTSEPSIYEKAFAKTDKTDAVLVVDGKKLHVNKTLLSCHSDYFNTLFNSEFKEKSMEEIGIKEVDFEHFAAVLSLIHPNPIIPTEYNAEKLLELADRFLLPAAKLNVELFIGTTLMDKHEKLRIADKYDLDVLRDHAVALNSFYDFQGLYKKAENFSDRTKSKLYDRFFSIPKLMTETPEPSIYEKAFAKSNKTDAILVVDGMKLHVNKALLSYHSDYFETLFNADFKEKSMEEIEIKDVDFEEFATLLSMVQKHPIMPTSTQNAEKLLQLADRFLLPAAKHQVELFLITTELDKYDKLRIADKYGLDVLCDHAVWLYDKKTDFLKVYDNTRTFSNCTKSKLYDRYFCLMRSLLIS
;
A
#
# COMPACT_ATOMS: atom_id res chain seq x y z
N MET A 1 21.12 -38.31 1.79
CA MET A 1 20.47 -37.40 0.84
C MET A 1 19.67 -36.41 1.65
N SER A 2 20.20 -35.20 1.85
CA SER A 2 19.46 -34.12 2.52
C SER A 2 18.27 -33.75 1.64
N LYS A 3 17.05 -33.88 2.17
CA LYS A 3 15.89 -33.24 1.55
C LYS A 3 16.17 -31.74 1.53
N THR A 4 16.37 -31.16 0.37
CA THR A 4 16.28 -29.71 0.21
C THR A 4 14.89 -29.30 0.63
N SER A 5 14.78 -28.57 1.75
CA SER A 5 13.52 -28.00 2.22
C SER A 5 12.97 -27.05 1.17
N GLU A 6 11.65 -26.98 1.05
CA GLU A 6 11.01 -26.03 0.14
C GLU A 6 11.43 -24.59 0.52
N PRO A 7 11.74 -23.71 -0.45
CA PRO A 7 12.14 -22.34 -0.15
C PRO A 7 11.03 -21.58 0.60
N SER A 8 11.42 -20.80 1.60
CA SER A 8 10.52 -19.91 2.34
C SER A 8 9.91 -18.84 1.44
N ILE A 9 8.83 -18.18 1.88
CA ILE A 9 8.21 -17.08 1.14
C ILE A 9 9.19 -15.93 0.86
N TYR A 10 10.11 -15.67 1.79
CA TYR A 10 11.14 -14.63 1.67
C TYR A 10 12.17 -15.00 0.60
N GLU A 11 12.62 -16.26 0.58
CA GLU A 11 13.56 -16.75 -0.45
C GLU A 11 12.92 -16.78 -1.83
N LYS A 12 11.62 -17.12 -1.92
CA LYS A 12 10.87 -17.06 -3.19
C LYS A 12 10.74 -15.61 -3.68
N ALA A 13 10.44 -14.65 -2.80
CA ALA A 13 10.27 -13.25 -3.15
C ALA A 13 11.55 -12.57 -3.65
N PHE A 14 12.71 -13.04 -3.21
CA PHE A 14 14.03 -12.48 -3.57
C PHE A 14 14.93 -13.51 -4.27
N ALA A 15 14.32 -14.45 -5.00
CA ALA A 15 15.04 -15.37 -5.86
C ALA A 15 15.72 -14.61 -7.02
N LYS A 16 16.84 -15.13 -7.51
CA LYS A 16 17.53 -14.56 -8.67
C LYS A 16 16.64 -14.64 -9.91
N THR A 17 16.47 -13.51 -10.59
CA THR A 17 15.78 -13.41 -11.88
C THR A 17 16.61 -12.60 -12.87
N ASP A 18 16.14 -12.53 -14.12
CA ASP A 18 16.63 -11.62 -15.15
C ASP A 18 16.44 -10.13 -14.77
N LYS A 19 15.50 -9.83 -13.86
CA LYS A 19 15.25 -8.47 -13.34
C LYS A 19 16.12 -8.08 -12.13
N THR A 20 17.00 -8.96 -11.63
CA THR A 20 17.86 -8.69 -10.46
C THR A 20 19.31 -8.46 -10.84
N ASP A 21 19.95 -7.45 -10.27
CA ASP A 21 21.30 -6.96 -10.61
C ASP A 21 22.18 -6.61 -9.38
N ALA A 22 21.70 -6.93 -8.17
CA ALA A 22 22.44 -6.84 -6.92
C ALA A 22 22.08 -7.98 -5.96
N VAL A 23 22.98 -8.23 -5.01
CA VAL A 23 22.75 -9.15 -3.90
C VAL A 23 22.99 -8.44 -2.57
N LEU A 24 21.95 -8.39 -1.73
CA LEU A 24 22.09 -8.00 -0.33
C LEU A 24 22.23 -9.26 0.52
N VAL A 25 23.16 -9.25 1.47
CA VAL A 25 23.40 -10.38 2.38
C VAL A 25 22.99 -9.99 3.80
N VAL A 26 22.04 -10.73 4.37
CA VAL A 26 21.52 -10.54 5.73
C VAL A 26 21.52 -11.89 6.45
N ASP A 27 22.12 -11.94 7.63
CA ASP A 27 22.27 -13.19 8.40
C ASP A 27 22.84 -14.36 7.58
N GLY A 28 23.75 -14.06 6.64
CA GLY A 28 24.35 -15.03 5.72
C GLY A 28 23.44 -15.54 4.60
N LYS A 29 22.18 -15.08 4.54
CA LYS A 29 21.23 -15.37 3.47
C LYS A 29 21.23 -14.25 2.42
N LYS A 30 20.94 -14.61 1.16
CA LYS A 30 21.00 -13.71 0.00
C LYS A 30 19.61 -13.23 -0.39
N LEU A 31 19.49 -11.93 -0.66
CA LEU A 31 18.35 -11.29 -1.29
C LEU A 31 18.78 -10.75 -2.65
N HIS A 32 18.27 -11.34 -3.74
CA HIS A 32 18.52 -10.81 -5.08
C HIS A 32 17.56 -9.64 -5.33
N VAL A 33 18.11 -8.46 -5.62
CA VAL A 33 17.34 -7.21 -5.72
C VAL A 33 17.62 -6.48 -7.02
N ASN A 34 16.74 -5.53 -7.35
CA ASN A 34 16.92 -4.60 -8.47
C ASN A 34 17.40 -3.24 -7.92
N LYS A 35 18.60 -2.81 -8.32
CA LYS A 35 19.22 -1.55 -7.86
C LYS A 35 18.39 -0.33 -8.24
N THR A 36 17.84 -0.31 -9.45
CA THR A 36 17.03 0.82 -9.96
C THR A 36 15.77 0.99 -9.13
N LEU A 37 15.02 -0.09 -8.89
CA LEU A 37 13.82 -0.11 -8.06
C LEU A 37 14.12 0.43 -6.66
N LEU A 38 15.11 -0.15 -5.97
CA LEU A 38 15.46 0.28 -4.62
C LEU A 38 15.95 1.73 -4.56
N SER A 39 16.73 2.17 -5.56
CA SER A 39 17.21 3.57 -5.65
C SER A 39 16.09 4.58 -5.98
N CYS A 40 15.02 4.13 -6.64
CA CYS A 40 13.83 4.95 -6.87
C CYS A 40 13.06 5.13 -5.56
N HIS A 41 12.87 4.06 -4.79
CA HIS A 41 12.06 4.09 -3.57
C HIS A 41 12.81 4.52 -2.30
N SER A 42 14.15 4.56 -2.30
CA SER A 42 14.93 4.88 -1.11
C SER A 42 16.20 5.66 -1.40
N ASP A 43 16.39 6.76 -0.68
CA ASP A 43 17.62 7.55 -0.76
C ASP A 43 18.81 6.84 -0.12
N TYR A 44 18.56 5.96 0.86
CA TYR A 44 19.57 5.09 1.44
C TYR A 44 20.13 4.15 0.37
N PHE A 45 19.27 3.41 -0.34
CA PHE A 45 19.72 2.48 -1.37
C PHE A 45 20.27 3.20 -2.61
N ASN A 46 19.71 4.35 -2.96
CA ASN A 46 20.28 5.21 -4.00
C ASN A 46 21.73 5.59 -3.67
N THR A 47 22.00 5.97 -2.42
CA THR A 47 23.36 6.25 -1.96
C THR A 47 24.22 4.99 -1.96
N LEU A 48 23.71 3.88 -1.42
CA LEU A 48 24.42 2.60 -1.31
C LEU A 48 24.91 2.10 -2.68
N PHE A 49 24.09 2.23 -3.73
CA PHE A 49 24.41 1.68 -5.05
C PHE A 49 25.14 2.67 -5.98
N ASN A 50 24.98 3.98 -5.80
CA ASN A 50 25.47 4.96 -6.78
C ASN A 50 26.59 5.88 -6.29
N SER A 51 26.88 5.92 -4.98
CA SER A 51 27.98 6.72 -4.43
C SER A 51 29.36 6.09 -4.69
N GLU A 52 30.43 6.86 -4.51
CA GLU A 52 31.82 6.39 -4.72
C GLU A 52 32.37 5.54 -3.57
N PHE A 53 31.49 4.96 -2.73
CA PHE A 53 31.90 3.99 -1.73
C PHE A 53 32.19 2.62 -2.35
N LYS A 54 32.95 1.79 -1.64
CA LYS A 54 33.37 0.45 -2.12
C LYS A 54 32.19 -0.44 -2.50
N GLU A 55 31.05 -0.27 -1.80
CA GLU A 55 29.82 -1.04 -1.97
C GLU A 55 29.27 -0.97 -3.40
N LYS A 56 29.50 0.14 -4.12
CA LYS A 56 29.12 0.29 -5.55
C LYS A 56 29.71 -0.80 -6.45
N SER A 57 30.90 -1.28 -6.13
CA SER A 57 31.64 -2.29 -6.89
C SER A 57 31.52 -3.72 -6.32
N MET A 58 30.81 -3.91 -5.22
CA MET A 58 30.68 -5.22 -4.58
C MET A 58 29.64 -6.08 -5.29
N GLU A 59 29.97 -7.36 -5.49
CA GLU A 59 29.01 -8.37 -5.97
C GLU A 59 27.94 -8.69 -4.91
N GLU A 60 28.33 -8.67 -3.63
CA GLU A 60 27.47 -8.95 -2.48
C GLU A 60 27.68 -7.88 -1.40
N ILE A 61 26.58 -7.24 -0.98
CA ILE A 61 26.61 -6.15 0.00
C ILE A 61 25.96 -6.63 1.30
N GLY A 62 26.73 -6.70 2.37
CA GLY A 62 26.22 -7.11 3.68
C GLY A 62 25.43 -5.99 4.37
N ILE A 63 24.17 -6.25 4.73
CA ILE A 63 23.38 -5.36 5.59
C ILE A 63 23.40 -5.93 7.01
N LYS A 64 23.86 -5.12 7.97
CA LYS A 64 24.07 -5.53 9.36
C LYS A 64 22.94 -5.06 10.26
N GLU A 65 22.83 -5.71 11.43
CA GLU A 65 21.91 -5.32 12.51
C GLU A 65 20.43 -5.29 12.09
N VAL A 66 20.05 -6.22 11.23
CA VAL A 66 18.67 -6.46 10.81
C VAL A 66 18.46 -7.96 10.73
N ASP A 67 17.27 -8.40 11.08
CA ASP A 67 16.84 -9.79 10.91
C ASP A 67 16.44 -10.03 9.45
N PHE A 68 16.86 -11.16 8.88
CA PHE A 68 16.58 -11.52 7.48
C PHE A 68 15.10 -11.44 7.11
N GLU A 69 14.20 -11.98 7.93
CA GLU A 69 12.77 -12.06 7.58
C GLU A 69 12.11 -10.68 7.63
N HIS A 70 12.38 -9.90 8.68
CA HIS A 70 11.87 -8.53 8.79
C HIS A 70 12.40 -7.63 7.68
N PHE A 71 13.68 -7.78 7.31
CA PHE A 71 14.28 -7.00 6.24
C PHE A 71 13.74 -7.40 4.86
N ALA A 72 13.59 -8.69 4.59
CA ALA A 72 12.95 -9.17 3.36
C ALA A 72 11.49 -8.68 3.27
N ALA A 73 10.74 -8.76 4.38
CA ALA A 73 9.36 -8.28 4.44
C ALA A 73 9.26 -6.79 4.09
N VAL A 74 10.05 -5.90 4.71
CA VAL A 74 9.97 -4.46 4.43
C VAL A 74 10.38 -4.11 3.00
N LEU A 75 11.38 -4.80 2.43
CA LEU A 75 11.77 -4.59 1.03
C LEU A 75 10.69 -5.07 0.06
N SER A 76 9.97 -6.14 0.40
CA SER A 76 8.91 -6.66 -0.48
C SER A 76 7.75 -5.68 -0.63
N LEU A 77 7.56 -4.73 0.30
CA LEU A 77 6.45 -3.77 0.29
C LEU A 77 6.51 -2.74 -0.84
N ILE A 78 7.65 -2.66 -1.55
CA ILE A 78 7.80 -1.85 -2.77
C ILE A 78 7.86 -2.72 -4.04
N HIS A 79 7.55 -4.02 -3.94
CA HIS A 79 7.46 -4.93 -5.08
C HIS A 79 5.99 -5.07 -5.54
N PRO A 80 5.75 -5.55 -6.78
CA PRO A 80 4.39 -5.77 -7.31
C PRO A 80 3.50 -6.65 -6.44
N ASN A 81 4.09 -7.67 -5.79
CA ASN A 81 3.39 -8.64 -4.97
C ASN A 81 4.07 -8.69 -3.58
N PRO A 82 3.68 -7.79 -2.66
CA PRO A 82 4.33 -7.67 -1.38
C PRO A 82 4.02 -8.85 -0.45
N ILE A 83 4.94 -9.16 0.47
CA ILE A 83 4.66 -10.05 1.59
C ILE A 83 3.79 -9.28 2.58
N ILE A 84 2.58 -9.76 2.82
CA ILE A 84 1.62 -9.11 3.71
C ILE A 84 2.21 -9.08 5.13
N PRO A 85 2.26 -7.90 5.78
CA PRO A 85 2.69 -7.80 7.17
C PRO A 85 1.81 -8.60 8.14
N THR A 86 2.27 -8.70 9.38
CA THR A 86 1.48 -9.26 10.50
C THR A 86 1.39 -8.22 11.61
N GLU A 87 0.39 -8.33 12.48
CA GLU A 87 0.29 -7.45 13.67
C GLU A 87 1.57 -7.49 14.53
N TYR A 88 2.22 -8.66 14.60
CA TYR A 88 3.45 -8.86 15.37
C TYR A 88 4.65 -8.10 14.80
N ASN A 89 4.81 -8.07 13.46
CA ASN A 89 5.97 -7.46 12.83
C ASN A 89 5.77 -6.01 12.39
N ALA A 90 4.53 -5.50 12.35
CA ALA A 90 4.18 -4.20 11.77
C ALA A 90 5.04 -3.04 12.31
N GLU A 91 5.19 -2.90 13.63
CA GLU A 91 6.04 -1.85 14.20
C GLU A 91 7.52 -2.01 13.84
N LYS A 92 8.01 -3.25 13.74
CA LYS A 92 9.40 -3.49 13.33
C LYS A 92 9.59 -3.12 11.86
N LEU A 93 8.60 -3.39 11.01
CA LEU A 93 8.64 -2.97 9.61
C LEU A 93 8.59 -1.44 9.47
N LEU A 94 7.83 -0.73 10.32
CA LEU A 94 7.87 0.75 10.36
C LEU A 94 9.26 1.28 10.75
N GLU A 95 9.88 0.70 11.78
CA GLU A 95 11.24 1.05 12.20
C GLU A 95 12.25 0.86 11.05
N LEU A 96 12.17 -0.27 10.34
CA LEU A 96 13.04 -0.54 9.20
C LEU A 96 12.73 0.39 8.01
N ALA A 97 11.46 0.66 7.73
CA ALA A 97 11.08 1.56 6.65
C ALA A 97 11.63 2.98 6.89
N ASP A 98 11.61 3.47 8.14
CA ASP A 98 12.25 4.73 8.51
C ASP A 98 13.78 4.65 8.43
N ARG A 99 14.40 3.60 8.99
CA ARG A 99 15.86 3.41 8.95
C ARG A 99 16.42 3.39 7.53
N PHE A 100 15.72 2.74 6.62
CA PHE A 100 16.14 2.58 5.22
C PHE A 100 15.47 3.58 4.27
N LEU A 101 14.79 4.60 4.79
CA LEU A 101 14.16 5.68 4.01
C LEU A 101 13.24 5.16 2.89
N LEU A 102 12.31 4.25 3.24
CA LEU A 102 11.35 3.60 2.33
C LEU A 102 9.91 4.13 2.56
N PRO A 103 9.59 5.36 2.13
CA PRO A 103 8.26 5.96 2.34
C PRO A 103 7.10 5.13 1.79
N ALA A 104 7.23 4.55 0.60
CA ALA A 104 6.19 3.67 0.03
C ALA A 104 5.97 2.40 0.86
N ALA A 105 7.04 1.81 1.43
CA ALA A 105 6.90 0.67 2.35
C ALA A 105 6.21 1.10 3.66
N LYS A 106 6.59 2.26 4.20
CA LYS A 106 5.99 2.83 5.41
C LYS A 106 4.48 3.03 5.25
N LEU A 107 4.04 3.58 4.12
CA LEU A 107 2.62 3.73 3.80
C LEU A 107 1.89 2.39 3.67
N ASN A 108 2.51 1.37 3.06
CA ASN A 108 1.92 0.03 3.01
C ASN A 108 1.70 -0.55 4.42
N VAL A 109 2.68 -0.42 5.31
CA VAL A 109 2.53 -0.87 6.71
C VAL A 109 1.48 -0.04 7.44
N GLU A 110 1.45 1.27 7.23
CA GLU A 110 0.45 2.17 7.78
C GLU A 110 -0.98 1.74 7.43
N LEU A 111 -1.23 1.50 6.14
CA LEU A 111 -2.53 1.04 5.65
C LEU A 111 -2.87 -0.34 6.20
N PHE A 112 -1.90 -1.27 6.21
CA PHE A 112 -2.06 -2.58 6.83
C PHE A 112 -2.48 -2.48 8.29
N ILE A 113 -1.83 -1.65 9.11
CA ILE A 113 -2.22 -1.47 10.52
C ILE A 113 -3.66 -0.96 10.62
N GLY A 114 -4.09 -0.11 9.68
CA GLY A 114 -5.49 0.30 9.54
C GLY A 114 -6.46 -0.89 9.46
N THR A 115 -6.09 -1.98 8.76
CA THR A 115 -6.91 -3.18 8.57
C THR A 115 -6.94 -4.13 9.76
N THR A 116 -6.04 -3.96 10.73
CA THR A 116 -5.88 -4.87 11.87
C THR A 116 -6.99 -4.68 12.91
N LEU A 117 -7.14 -5.67 13.81
CA LEU A 117 -8.02 -5.58 14.97
C LEU A 117 -7.36 -4.87 16.17
N MET A 118 -6.20 -4.24 15.96
CA MET A 118 -5.52 -3.46 16.99
C MET A 118 -6.49 -2.42 17.58
N ASP A 119 -6.41 -2.27 18.90
CA ASP A 119 -7.17 -1.27 19.61
C ASP A 119 -6.89 0.14 19.04
N LYS A 120 -7.93 0.97 18.95
CA LYS A 120 -7.81 2.32 18.37
C LYS A 120 -6.81 3.21 19.09
N HIS A 121 -6.59 3.04 20.39
CA HIS A 121 -5.55 3.78 21.10
C HIS A 121 -4.15 3.32 20.69
N GLU A 122 -3.97 2.03 20.43
CA GLU A 122 -2.71 1.49 19.94
C GLU A 122 -2.43 1.96 18.51
N LYS A 123 -3.45 1.97 17.64
CA LYS A 123 -3.35 2.58 16.32
C LYS A 123 -2.94 4.06 16.41
N LEU A 124 -3.55 4.85 17.31
CA LEU A 124 -3.16 6.24 17.54
C LEU A 124 -1.73 6.39 18.06
N ARG A 125 -1.30 5.54 19.00
CA ARG A 125 0.06 5.56 19.55
C ARG A 125 1.10 5.28 18.47
N ILE A 126 0.87 4.25 17.65
CA ILE A 126 1.75 3.91 16.54
C ILE A 126 1.76 5.04 15.51
N ALA A 127 0.59 5.58 15.17
CA ALA A 127 0.48 6.67 14.21
C ALA A 127 1.19 7.95 14.67
N ASP A 128 1.13 8.25 15.97
CA ASP A 128 1.84 9.39 16.55
C ASP A 128 3.36 9.17 16.56
N LYS A 129 3.81 7.98 16.97
CA LYS A 129 5.24 7.62 17.07
C LYS A 129 5.97 7.67 15.74
N TYR A 130 5.33 7.19 14.67
CA TYR A 130 5.92 7.10 13.34
C TYR A 130 5.42 8.16 12.35
N ASP A 131 4.64 9.15 12.82
CA ASP A 131 4.03 10.21 12.01
C ASP A 131 3.23 9.69 10.80
N LEU A 132 2.24 8.82 11.07
CA LEU A 132 1.40 8.14 10.08
C LEU A 132 0.05 8.85 9.95
N ASP A 133 -0.15 9.62 8.89
CA ASP A 133 -1.32 10.49 8.74
C ASP A 133 -2.63 9.76 8.46
N VAL A 134 -2.61 8.77 7.57
CA VAL A 134 -3.76 7.96 7.18
C VAL A 134 -4.21 7.09 8.35
N LEU A 135 -3.28 6.44 9.04
CA LEU A 135 -3.61 5.63 10.21
C LEU A 135 -4.16 6.50 11.35
N ARG A 136 -3.61 7.71 11.53
CA ARG A 136 -4.13 8.66 12.51
C ARG A 136 -5.55 9.09 12.17
N ASP A 137 -5.81 9.49 10.93
CA ASP A 137 -7.15 9.91 10.50
C ASP A 137 -8.16 8.76 10.66
N HIS A 138 -7.77 7.56 10.24
CA HIS A 138 -8.58 6.35 10.42
C HIS A 138 -8.84 6.05 11.91
N ALA A 139 -7.81 6.03 12.75
CA ALA A 139 -7.96 5.74 14.18
C ALA A 139 -8.77 6.82 14.91
N VAL A 140 -8.64 8.09 14.54
CA VAL A 140 -9.49 9.19 15.04
C VAL A 140 -10.94 8.99 14.62
N ALA A 141 -11.21 8.60 13.36
CA ALA A 141 -12.57 8.38 12.85
C ALA A 141 -13.32 7.30 13.64
N LEU A 142 -12.62 6.23 14.06
CA LEU A 142 -13.15 5.13 14.87
C LEU A 142 -13.59 5.54 16.29
N ASN A 143 -13.22 6.73 16.78
CA ASN A 143 -13.61 7.18 18.12
C ASN A 143 -15.02 7.78 18.10
N SER A 144 -15.90 7.21 18.91
CA SER A 144 -17.20 7.77 19.28
C SER A 144 -17.04 8.85 20.36
N PHE A 145 -18.08 9.67 20.58
CA PHE A 145 -18.10 10.67 21.66
C PHE A 145 -17.73 10.07 23.03
N TYR A 146 -18.18 8.86 23.33
CA TYR A 146 -17.93 8.18 24.61
C TYR A 146 -16.47 7.74 24.77
N ASP A 147 -15.76 7.52 23.68
CA ASP A 147 -14.35 7.09 23.70
C ASP A 147 -13.40 8.22 24.12
N PHE A 148 -13.81 9.47 23.90
CA PHE A 148 -13.02 10.64 24.26
C PHE A 148 -12.81 10.78 25.77
N GLN A 149 -13.73 10.29 26.60
CA GLN A 149 -13.53 10.27 28.06
C GLN A 149 -12.35 9.37 28.47
N GLY A 150 -12.11 8.26 27.76
CA GLY A 150 -10.97 7.38 27.98
C GLY A 150 -9.66 7.91 27.39
N LEU A 151 -9.75 8.65 26.27
CA LEU A 151 -8.60 9.28 25.61
C LEU A 151 -7.99 10.41 26.45
N TYR A 152 -8.79 11.19 27.19
CA TYR A 152 -8.30 12.38 27.90
C TYR A 152 -7.09 12.10 28.81
N LYS A 153 -7.11 10.97 29.54
CA LYS A 153 -6.01 10.59 30.45
C LYS A 153 -4.73 10.14 29.72
N LYS A 154 -4.85 9.70 28.47
CA LYS A 154 -3.72 9.22 27.64
C LYS A 154 -3.23 10.29 26.68
N ALA A 155 -4.07 11.27 26.36
CA ALA A 155 -3.82 12.31 25.37
C ALA A 155 -2.63 13.19 25.71
N GLU A 156 -2.25 13.33 26.99
CA GLU A 156 -1.07 14.09 27.42
C GLU A 156 0.20 13.65 26.69
N ASN A 157 0.33 12.35 26.39
CA ASN A 157 1.50 11.74 25.77
C ASN A 157 1.50 11.81 24.22
N PHE A 158 0.43 12.28 23.59
CA PHE A 158 0.40 12.45 22.14
C PHE A 158 1.04 13.76 21.68
N SER A 159 1.57 13.79 20.46
CA SER A 159 2.00 15.02 19.81
C SER A 159 0.86 16.03 19.65
N ASP A 160 1.20 17.31 19.52
CA ASP A 160 0.23 18.38 19.29
C ASP A 160 -0.60 18.15 18.02
N ARG A 161 0.01 17.55 16.99
CA ARG A 161 -0.66 17.18 15.74
C ARG A 161 -1.80 16.19 15.98
N THR A 162 -1.55 15.15 16.76
CA THR A 162 -2.57 14.14 17.10
C THR A 162 -3.63 14.69 18.05
N LYS A 163 -3.23 15.50 19.04
CA LYS A 163 -4.16 16.23 19.91
C LYS A 163 -5.10 17.13 19.10
N SER A 164 -4.58 17.86 18.11
CA SER A 164 -5.38 18.71 17.23
C SER A 164 -6.41 17.91 16.44
N LYS A 165 -6.03 16.79 15.81
CA LYS A 165 -6.99 15.96 15.04
C LYS A 165 -8.10 15.38 15.94
N LEU A 166 -7.75 14.99 17.17
CA LEU A 166 -8.75 14.54 18.15
C LEU A 166 -9.70 15.66 18.56
N TYR A 167 -9.19 16.88 18.74
CA TYR A 167 -10.00 18.06 19.02
C TYR A 167 -10.98 18.36 17.88
N ASP A 168 -10.48 18.41 16.63
CA ASP A 168 -11.30 18.67 15.45
C ASP A 168 -12.42 17.64 15.31
N ARG A 169 -12.11 16.36 15.54
CA ARG A 169 -13.10 15.27 15.55
C ARG A 169 -14.14 15.43 16.64
N PHE A 170 -13.73 15.77 17.87
CA PHE A 170 -14.64 15.95 19.00
C PHE A 170 -15.63 17.08 18.77
N PHE A 171 -15.14 18.22 18.27
CA PHE A 171 -15.97 19.39 18.00
C PHE A 171 -16.61 19.40 16.61
N SER A 172 -16.39 18.34 15.81
CA SER A 172 -16.87 18.21 14.42
C SER A 172 -16.50 19.42 13.57
N ILE A 173 -15.30 19.98 13.78
CA ILE A 173 -14.84 21.19 13.08
C ILE A 173 -14.55 20.83 11.62
N PRO A 174 -15.24 21.44 10.63
CA PRO A 174 -14.89 21.25 9.23
C PRO A 174 -13.45 21.72 9.00
N LYS A 175 -12.62 20.88 8.37
CA LYS A 175 -11.28 21.28 7.94
C LYS A 175 -11.40 22.49 7.00
N LEU A 176 -10.83 23.63 7.41
CA LEU A 176 -10.58 24.75 6.51
C LEU A 176 -9.35 24.39 5.67
N MET A 177 -9.54 24.15 4.38
CA MET A 177 -8.42 24.02 3.45
C MET A 177 -7.82 25.41 3.24
N THR A 178 -6.56 25.59 3.62
CA THR A 178 -5.80 26.79 3.28
C THR A 178 -5.20 26.61 1.89
N GLU A 179 -5.78 27.29 0.91
CA GLU A 179 -5.26 27.37 -0.45
C GLU A 179 -4.09 28.36 -0.49
N THR A 180 -2.87 27.84 -0.58
CA THR A 180 -1.74 28.57 -1.16
C THR A 180 -1.50 28.03 -2.57
N PRO A 181 -1.10 28.86 -3.55
CA PRO A 181 -0.80 28.39 -4.90
C PRO A 181 0.58 27.70 -4.89
N GLU A 182 0.60 26.49 -4.34
CA GLU A 182 1.67 25.53 -4.57
C GLU A 182 1.43 24.82 -5.91
N PRO A 183 2.48 24.33 -6.58
CA PRO A 183 2.32 23.39 -7.69
C PRO A 183 1.38 22.26 -7.27
N SER A 184 0.48 21.84 -8.16
CA SER A 184 -0.45 20.75 -7.83
C SER A 184 0.34 19.53 -7.35
N ILE A 185 -0.21 18.74 -6.44
CA ILE A 185 0.48 17.55 -5.90
C ILE A 185 1.01 16.63 -7.01
N TYR A 186 0.34 16.60 -8.16
CA TYR A 186 0.75 15.86 -9.36
C TYR A 186 1.95 16.49 -10.08
N GLU A 187 2.02 17.82 -10.17
CA GLU A 187 3.20 18.51 -10.73
C GLU A 187 4.46 18.21 -9.92
N LYS A 188 4.35 18.18 -8.58
CA LYS A 188 5.48 17.80 -7.72
C LYS A 188 5.83 16.31 -7.89
N ALA A 189 4.83 15.43 -7.93
CA ALA A 189 5.05 13.98 -8.03
C ALA A 189 5.67 13.54 -9.36
N PHE A 190 5.35 14.24 -10.45
CA PHE A 190 5.79 13.90 -11.82
C PHE A 190 6.67 14.97 -12.46
N ALA A 191 7.38 15.75 -11.65
CA ALA A 191 8.36 16.71 -12.13
C ALA A 191 9.53 16.00 -12.84
N LYS A 192 10.05 16.62 -13.90
CA LYS A 192 11.27 16.15 -14.58
C LYS A 192 12.43 16.07 -13.58
N SER A 193 13.14 14.96 -13.58
CA SER A 193 14.34 14.77 -12.78
C SER A 193 15.39 13.95 -13.51
N ASN A 194 16.56 13.78 -12.90
CA ASN A 194 17.59 12.87 -13.40
C ASN A 194 17.18 11.38 -13.29
N LYS A 195 16.05 11.06 -12.65
CA LYS A 195 15.50 9.71 -12.55
C LYS A 195 14.43 9.40 -13.60
N THR A 196 13.99 10.38 -14.40
CA THR A 196 12.90 10.21 -15.38
C THR A 196 13.43 10.18 -16.81
N ASP A 197 12.92 9.28 -17.65
CA ASP A 197 13.39 8.98 -19.01
C ASP A 197 12.24 8.74 -20.02
N ALA A 198 11.00 9.00 -19.62
CA ALA A 198 9.81 9.04 -20.47
C ALA A 198 8.86 10.16 -20.05
N ILE A 199 8.00 10.57 -20.98
CA ILE A 199 6.88 11.48 -20.72
C ILE A 199 5.59 10.79 -21.17
N LEU A 200 4.66 10.60 -20.25
CA LEU A 200 3.29 10.22 -20.57
C LEU A 200 2.45 11.50 -20.63
N VAL A 201 1.62 11.63 -21.67
CA VAL A 201 0.75 12.79 -21.88
C VAL A 201 -0.70 12.37 -21.71
N VAL A 202 -1.42 13.01 -20.77
CA VAL A 202 -2.84 12.79 -20.49
C VAL A 202 -3.53 14.14 -20.45
N ASP A 203 -4.60 14.32 -21.22
CA ASP A 203 -5.32 15.60 -21.32
C ASP A 203 -4.41 16.81 -21.61
N GLY A 204 -3.31 16.58 -22.35
CA GLY A 204 -2.29 17.60 -22.65
C GLY A 204 -1.31 17.89 -21.51
N MET A 205 -1.52 17.30 -20.33
CA MET A 205 -0.64 17.41 -19.16
C MET A 205 0.46 16.35 -19.21
N LYS A 206 1.66 16.70 -18.74
CA LYS A 206 2.87 15.85 -18.83
C LYS A 206 3.20 15.20 -17.50
N LEU A 207 3.37 13.88 -17.53
CA LEU A 207 3.85 13.07 -16.41
C LEU A 207 5.25 12.55 -16.75
N HIS A 208 6.29 13.09 -16.10
CA HIS A 208 7.65 12.56 -16.25
C HIS A 208 7.81 11.29 -15.42
N VAL A 209 8.16 10.18 -16.08
CA VAL A 209 8.19 8.84 -15.47
C VAL A 209 9.53 8.14 -15.71
N ASN A 210 9.79 7.10 -14.93
CA ASN A 210 10.90 6.18 -15.12
C ASN A 210 10.38 4.90 -15.80
N LYS A 211 10.87 4.59 -17.01
CA LYS A 211 10.46 3.44 -17.80
C LYS A 211 10.72 2.15 -17.04
N ALA A 212 11.94 1.95 -16.54
CA ALA A 212 12.33 0.71 -15.84
C ALA A 212 11.46 0.44 -14.60
N LEU A 213 11.12 1.48 -13.83
CA LEU A 213 10.25 1.37 -12.66
C LEU A 213 8.83 0.96 -13.06
N LEU A 214 8.22 1.66 -14.01
CA LEU A 214 6.86 1.33 -14.46
C LEU A 214 6.80 -0.06 -15.10
N SER A 215 7.79 -0.41 -15.92
CA SER A 215 7.94 -1.75 -16.50
C SER A 215 8.12 -2.84 -15.46
N TYR A 216 8.82 -2.56 -14.35
CA TYR A 216 8.94 -3.51 -13.23
C TYR A 216 7.59 -3.76 -12.57
N HIS A 217 6.74 -2.73 -12.48
CA HIS A 217 5.44 -2.79 -11.83
C HIS A 217 4.28 -3.20 -12.74
N SER A 218 4.46 -3.21 -14.05
CA SER A 218 3.37 -3.42 -15.01
C SER A 218 3.84 -4.00 -16.33
N ASP A 219 3.26 -5.15 -16.68
CA ASP A 219 3.48 -5.80 -17.98
C ASP A 219 2.94 -4.93 -19.15
N TYR A 220 1.95 -4.07 -18.90
CA TYR A 220 1.48 -3.10 -19.87
C TYR A 220 2.58 -2.09 -20.20
N PHE A 221 3.20 -1.49 -19.18
CA PHE A 221 4.28 -0.51 -19.38
C PHE A 221 5.58 -1.15 -19.90
N GLU A 222 5.89 -2.38 -19.45
CA GLU A 222 6.96 -3.19 -20.03
C GLU A 222 6.76 -3.34 -21.55
N THR A 223 5.55 -3.72 -21.97
CA THR A 223 5.21 -3.85 -23.39
C THR A 223 5.27 -2.49 -24.10
N LEU A 224 4.68 -1.45 -23.51
CA LEU A 224 4.63 -0.10 -24.09
C LEU A 224 6.02 0.46 -24.39
N PHE A 225 6.97 0.26 -23.48
CA PHE A 225 8.31 0.84 -23.59
C PHE A 225 9.32 -0.03 -24.34
N ASN A 226 9.16 -1.36 -24.33
CA ASN A 226 10.18 -2.27 -24.85
C ASN A 226 9.79 -3.05 -26.11
N ALA A 227 8.50 -3.23 -26.40
CA ALA A 227 8.06 -3.90 -27.63
C ALA A 227 8.31 -3.04 -28.88
N ASP A 228 8.43 -3.66 -30.05
CA ASP A 228 8.77 -2.99 -31.31
C ASP A 228 7.58 -2.24 -31.93
N PHE A 229 6.95 -1.38 -31.14
CA PHE A 229 5.96 -0.39 -31.56
C PHE A 229 6.61 0.99 -31.71
N LYS A 230 5.89 1.94 -32.32
CA LYS A 230 6.40 3.30 -32.56
C LYS A 230 6.72 4.03 -31.24
N GLU A 231 5.94 3.74 -30.19
CA GLU A 231 6.00 4.33 -28.85
C GLU A 231 7.37 4.12 -28.18
N LYS A 232 8.06 3.02 -28.48
CA LYS A 232 9.42 2.73 -27.99
C LYS A 232 10.42 3.84 -28.27
N SER A 233 10.25 4.53 -29.40
CA SER A 233 11.12 5.62 -29.87
C SER A 233 10.57 7.02 -29.60
N MET A 234 9.38 7.14 -29.02
CA MET A 234 8.74 8.43 -28.76
C MET A 234 9.29 9.08 -27.48
N GLU A 235 9.49 10.40 -27.54
CA GLU A 235 9.81 11.22 -26.37
C GLU A 235 8.56 11.43 -25.48
N GLU A 236 7.40 11.61 -26.13
CA GLU A 236 6.10 11.83 -25.49
C GLU A 236 5.11 10.77 -25.98
N ILE A 237 4.48 10.06 -25.04
CA ILE A 237 3.52 8.98 -25.33
C ILE A 237 2.15 9.39 -24.79
N GLU A 238 1.19 9.56 -25.68
CA GLU A 238 -0.19 9.93 -25.33
C GLU A 238 -0.94 8.72 -24.75
N ILE A 239 -1.52 8.88 -23.56
CA ILE A 239 -2.42 7.89 -22.95
C ILE A 239 -3.85 8.42 -23.05
N LYS A 240 -4.69 7.71 -23.82
CA LYS A 240 -6.06 8.10 -24.13
C LYS A 240 -7.08 7.43 -23.22
N ASP A 241 -8.26 8.06 -23.15
CA ASP A 241 -9.44 7.55 -22.46
C ASP A 241 -9.19 7.34 -20.95
N VAL A 242 -8.48 8.28 -20.33
CA VAL A 242 -8.25 8.35 -18.88
C VAL A 242 -8.32 9.81 -18.44
N ASP A 243 -8.80 10.05 -17.22
CA ASP A 243 -8.73 11.36 -16.57
C ASP A 243 -7.32 11.60 -16.01
N PHE A 244 -6.79 12.82 -16.16
CA PHE A 244 -5.46 13.17 -15.66
C PHE A 244 -5.25 12.89 -14.17
N GLU A 245 -6.16 13.32 -13.30
CA GLU A 245 -5.96 13.19 -11.85
C GLU A 245 -6.08 11.73 -11.40
N GLU A 246 -7.04 10.98 -11.96
CA GLU A 246 -7.19 9.55 -11.69
C GLU A 246 -5.94 8.77 -12.14
N PHE A 247 -5.44 9.05 -13.35
CA PHE A 247 -4.27 8.35 -13.88
C PHE A 247 -2.98 8.74 -13.16
N ALA A 248 -2.79 10.02 -12.84
CA ALA A 248 -1.65 10.50 -12.07
C ALA A 248 -1.65 9.92 -10.65
N THR A 249 -2.81 9.85 -10.00
CA THR A 249 -2.96 9.20 -8.69
C THR A 249 -2.56 7.72 -8.78
N LEU A 250 -3.06 6.98 -9.77
CA LEU A 250 -2.70 5.57 -9.97
C LEU A 250 -1.20 5.39 -10.16
N LEU A 251 -0.56 6.17 -11.05
CA LEU A 251 0.86 6.02 -11.31
C LEU A 251 1.71 6.40 -10.10
N SER A 252 1.25 7.33 -9.26
CA SER A 252 1.98 7.73 -8.06
C SER A 252 2.12 6.58 -7.06
N MET A 253 1.20 5.60 -7.07
CA MET A 253 1.17 4.47 -6.13
C MET A 253 2.37 3.53 -6.26
N VAL A 254 3.02 3.53 -7.42
CA VAL A 254 4.27 2.78 -7.66
C VAL A 254 5.50 3.68 -7.60
N GLN A 255 5.36 4.93 -7.17
CA GLN A 255 6.47 5.86 -6.97
C GLN A 255 6.95 5.86 -5.52
N LYS A 256 8.01 6.63 -5.27
CA LYS A 256 8.58 6.82 -3.92
C LYS A 256 7.54 7.35 -2.92
N HIS A 257 6.72 8.32 -3.32
CA HIS A 257 5.72 8.95 -2.45
C HIS A 257 4.32 8.82 -3.09
N PRO A 258 3.58 7.76 -2.77
CA PRO A 258 2.22 7.58 -3.26
C PRO A 258 1.27 8.71 -2.86
N ILE A 259 0.36 9.05 -3.77
CA ILE A 259 -0.79 9.91 -3.52
C ILE A 259 -2.00 9.02 -3.21
N MET A 260 -2.68 9.32 -2.11
CA MET A 260 -3.84 8.54 -1.67
C MET A 260 -5.11 8.93 -2.46
N PRO A 261 -6.05 7.98 -2.65
CA PRO A 261 -7.34 8.30 -3.25
C PRO A 261 -8.10 9.33 -2.41
N THR A 262 -8.82 10.23 -3.08
CA THR A 262 -9.53 11.34 -2.41
C THR A 262 -10.95 10.96 -1.97
N SER A 263 -11.53 9.92 -2.57
CA SER A 263 -12.89 9.46 -2.31
C SER A 263 -13.06 7.99 -2.68
N THR A 264 -14.20 7.40 -2.30
CA THR A 264 -14.55 6.01 -2.63
C THR A 264 -14.84 5.83 -4.11
N GLN A 265 -15.46 6.83 -4.76
CA GLN A 265 -15.67 6.85 -6.20
C GLN A 265 -14.34 6.87 -6.96
N ASN A 266 -13.40 7.73 -6.50
CA ASN A 266 -12.04 7.77 -7.04
C ASN A 266 -11.33 6.42 -6.83
N ALA A 267 -11.43 5.79 -5.65
CA ALA A 267 -10.86 4.47 -5.41
C ALA A 267 -11.39 3.38 -6.38
N GLU A 268 -12.71 3.31 -6.65
CA GLU A 268 -13.23 2.35 -7.63
C GLU A 268 -12.76 2.62 -9.07
N LYS A 269 -12.49 3.88 -9.42
CA LYS A 269 -11.89 4.26 -10.71
C LYS A 269 -10.44 3.83 -10.79
N LEU A 270 -9.66 4.05 -9.73
CA LEU A 270 -8.28 3.58 -9.64
C LEU A 270 -8.18 2.06 -9.75
N LEU A 271 -9.11 1.29 -9.18
CA LEU A 271 -9.15 -0.17 -9.36
C LEU A 271 -9.36 -0.57 -10.83
N GLN A 272 -10.27 0.10 -11.55
CA GLN A 272 -10.49 -0.15 -12.98
C GLN A 272 -9.22 0.13 -13.79
N LEU A 273 -8.55 1.25 -13.50
CA LEU A 273 -7.32 1.61 -14.19
C LEU A 273 -6.17 0.67 -13.80
N ALA A 274 -6.06 0.25 -12.54
CA ALA A 274 -5.05 -0.69 -12.09
C ALA A 274 -5.17 -2.04 -12.82
N ASP A 275 -6.39 -2.53 -13.05
CA ASP A 275 -6.62 -3.72 -13.87
C ASP A 275 -6.30 -3.48 -15.35
N ARG A 276 -6.71 -2.33 -15.90
CA ARG A 276 -6.43 -1.97 -17.31
C ARG A 276 -4.93 -1.87 -17.61
N PHE A 277 -4.18 -1.26 -16.70
CA PHE A 277 -2.75 -0.99 -16.83
C PHE A 277 -1.88 -2.04 -16.12
N LEU A 278 -2.47 -3.14 -15.63
CA LEU A 278 -1.75 -4.25 -15.00
C LEU A 278 -0.81 -3.80 -13.87
N LEU A 279 -1.32 -2.99 -12.94
CA LEU A 279 -0.56 -2.42 -11.80
C LEU A 279 -1.00 -3.07 -10.47
N PRO A 280 -0.59 -4.32 -10.16
CA PRO A 280 -1.03 -5.03 -8.97
C PRO A 280 -0.63 -4.34 -7.66
N ALA A 281 0.54 -3.70 -7.61
CA ALA A 281 0.98 -2.97 -6.40
C ALA A 281 0.04 -1.80 -6.07
N ALA A 282 -0.37 -1.03 -7.09
CA ALA A 282 -1.33 0.06 -6.93
C ALA A 282 -2.71 -0.48 -6.53
N LYS A 283 -3.15 -1.58 -7.17
CA LYS A 283 -4.40 -2.26 -6.82
C LYS A 283 -4.44 -2.68 -5.35
N HIS A 284 -3.34 -3.23 -4.83
CA HIS A 284 -3.21 -3.60 -3.43
C HIS A 284 -3.26 -2.39 -2.48
N GLN A 285 -2.61 -1.27 -2.83
CA GLN A 285 -2.70 -0.05 -2.03
C GLN A 285 -4.14 0.52 -1.98
N VAL A 286 -4.85 0.51 -3.11
CA VAL A 286 -6.27 0.94 -3.16
C VAL A 286 -7.14 0.00 -2.33
N GLU A 287 -6.89 -1.30 -2.37
CA GLU A 287 -7.56 -2.30 -1.53
C GLU A 287 -7.41 -1.98 -0.04
N LEU A 288 -6.18 -1.75 0.42
CA LEU A 288 -5.93 -1.41 1.83
C LEU A 288 -6.54 -0.05 2.20
N PHE A 289 -6.49 0.94 1.32
CA PHE A 289 -7.16 2.22 1.53
C PHE A 289 -8.67 2.06 1.74
N LEU A 290 -9.35 1.26 0.91
CA LEU A 290 -10.79 1.02 1.02
C LEU A 290 -11.18 0.45 2.39
N ILE A 291 -10.31 -0.37 3.00
CA ILE A 291 -10.52 -0.87 4.36
C ILE A 291 -10.58 0.27 5.38
N THR A 292 -9.71 1.28 5.24
CA THR A 292 -9.64 2.43 6.16
C THR A 292 -10.80 3.42 6.02
N THR A 293 -11.62 3.30 4.97
CA THR A 293 -12.77 4.18 4.75
C THR A 293 -13.99 3.77 5.60
N GLU A 294 -14.92 4.71 5.75
CA GLU A 294 -16.24 4.52 6.39
C GLU A 294 -17.28 3.82 5.47
N LEU A 295 -16.85 3.18 4.38
CA LEU A 295 -17.75 2.38 3.54
C LEU A 295 -18.44 1.30 4.37
N ASP A 296 -19.73 1.09 4.14
CA ASP A 296 -20.44 0.02 4.80
C ASP A 296 -19.95 -1.36 4.32
N LYS A 297 -20.19 -2.37 5.15
CA LYS A 297 -19.69 -3.73 4.92
C LYS A 297 -20.22 -4.39 3.65
N TYR A 298 -21.40 -4.00 3.15
CA TYR A 298 -21.90 -4.52 1.88
C TYR A 298 -21.15 -3.90 0.70
N ASP A 299 -20.95 -2.59 0.69
CA ASP A 299 -20.19 -1.92 -0.38
C ASP A 299 -18.73 -2.38 -0.41
N LYS A 300 -18.07 -2.53 0.75
CA LYS A 300 -16.73 -3.14 0.81
C LYS A 300 -16.70 -4.53 0.17
N LEU A 301 -17.71 -5.36 0.45
CA LEU A 301 -17.79 -6.72 -0.09
C LEU A 301 -18.11 -6.73 -1.60
N ARG A 302 -18.98 -5.84 -2.07
CA ARG A 302 -19.32 -5.67 -3.50
C ARG A 302 -18.08 -5.27 -4.30
N ILE A 303 -17.32 -4.29 -3.80
CA ILE A 303 -16.09 -3.83 -4.45
C ILE A 303 -15.05 -4.95 -4.43
N ALA A 304 -14.89 -5.64 -3.31
CA ALA A 304 -13.96 -6.74 -3.19
C ALA A 304 -14.25 -7.88 -4.17
N ASP A 305 -15.51 -8.30 -4.29
CA ASP A 305 -15.93 -9.34 -5.22
C ASP A 305 -15.70 -8.92 -6.69
N LYS A 306 -16.06 -7.67 -7.02
CA LYS A 306 -15.95 -7.13 -8.39
C LYS A 306 -14.52 -7.10 -8.91
N TYR A 307 -13.56 -6.72 -8.07
CA TYR A 307 -12.16 -6.55 -8.47
C TYR A 307 -11.24 -7.67 -7.95
N GLY A 308 -11.77 -8.68 -7.26
CA GLY A 308 -10.96 -9.77 -6.71
C GLY A 308 -9.98 -9.31 -5.63
N LEU A 309 -10.47 -8.53 -4.66
CA LEU A 309 -9.68 -7.97 -3.56
C LEU A 309 -9.84 -8.83 -2.30
N ASP A 310 -8.98 -9.83 -2.13
CA ASP A 310 -9.11 -10.83 -1.07
C ASP A 310 -8.99 -10.27 0.34
N VAL A 311 -8.10 -9.31 0.58
CA VAL A 311 -7.89 -8.68 1.89
C VAL A 311 -9.09 -7.82 2.27
N LEU A 312 -9.61 -7.03 1.32
CA LEU A 312 -10.84 -6.26 1.54
C LEU A 312 -12.04 -7.19 1.74
N CYS A 313 -12.12 -8.29 0.99
CA CYS A 313 -13.16 -9.29 1.14
C CYS A 313 -13.15 -9.90 2.56
N ASP A 314 -11.99 -10.35 3.02
CA ASP A 314 -11.85 -10.99 4.34
C ASP A 314 -12.18 -10.01 5.46
N HIS A 315 -11.70 -8.77 5.35
CA HIS A 315 -12.06 -7.71 6.28
C HIS A 315 -13.58 -7.43 6.27
N ALA A 316 -14.19 -7.27 5.09
CA ALA A 316 -15.61 -6.98 4.95
C ALA A 316 -16.50 -8.11 5.51
N VAL A 317 -16.13 -9.38 5.27
CA VAL A 317 -16.80 -10.54 5.84
C VAL A 317 -16.74 -10.52 7.38
N TRP A 318 -15.62 -10.12 7.96
CA TRP A 318 -15.48 -10.02 9.41
C TRP A 318 -16.43 -9.00 10.06
N LEU A 319 -16.80 -7.93 9.34
CA LEU A 319 -17.78 -6.92 9.79
C LEU A 319 -19.22 -7.45 9.88
N TYR A 320 -19.49 -8.65 9.35
CA TYR A 320 -20.72 -9.39 9.64
C TYR A 320 -20.52 -10.15 10.94
N ASP A 321 -20.89 -9.54 12.06
CA ASP A 321 -20.64 -10.04 13.41
C ASP A 321 -21.93 -10.37 14.18
N LYS A 322 -23.10 -10.03 13.62
CA LYS A 322 -24.41 -10.31 14.23
C LYS A 322 -25.28 -11.14 13.31
N LYS A 323 -26.14 -11.97 13.90
CA LYS A 323 -27.16 -12.75 13.15
C LYS A 323 -28.04 -11.86 12.26
N THR A 324 -28.37 -10.67 12.75
CA THR A 324 -29.16 -9.68 12.01
C THR A 324 -28.48 -9.19 10.75
N ASP A 325 -27.14 -9.23 10.69
CA ASP A 325 -26.39 -8.80 9.51
C ASP A 325 -26.62 -9.73 8.32
N PHE A 326 -26.97 -10.99 8.57
CA PHE A 326 -27.25 -11.99 7.54
C PHE A 326 -28.70 -11.95 7.05
N LEU A 327 -29.55 -11.12 7.66
CA LEU A 327 -30.89 -10.86 7.16
C LEU A 327 -30.74 -10.12 5.81
N LYS A 328 -31.23 -10.75 4.73
CA LYS A 328 -31.12 -10.28 3.33
C LYS A 328 -29.74 -10.42 2.68
N VAL A 329 -28.71 -10.94 3.37
CA VAL A 329 -27.39 -11.19 2.72
C VAL A 329 -27.54 -12.13 1.54
N TYR A 330 -28.35 -13.18 1.67
CA TYR A 330 -28.60 -14.09 0.55
C TYR A 330 -29.15 -13.34 -0.67
N ASP A 331 -30.13 -12.47 -0.50
CA ASP A 331 -30.75 -11.72 -1.60
C ASP A 331 -29.80 -10.70 -2.22
N ASN A 332 -29.02 -10.00 -1.39
CA ASN A 332 -28.10 -8.96 -1.82
C ASN A 332 -26.84 -9.52 -2.50
N THR A 333 -26.45 -10.76 -2.18
CA THR A 333 -25.20 -11.38 -2.65
C THR A 333 -25.42 -12.49 -3.67
N ARG A 334 -26.64 -12.63 -4.22
CA ARG A 334 -26.95 -13.67 -5.23
C ARG A 334 -26.03 -13.60 -6.45
N THR A 335 -25.63 -12.39 -6.84
CA THR A 335 -24.77 -12.14 -8.00
C THR A 335 -23.28 -12.24 -7.70
N PHE A 336 -22.89 -12.39 -6.43
CA PHE A 336 -21.47 -12.46 -6.06
C PHE A 336 -20.83 -13.77 -6.52
N SER A 337 -19.50 -13.77 -6.63
CA SER A 337 -18.74 -14.98 -6.93
C SER A 337 -18.96 -16.07 -5.88
N ASN A 338 -18.69 -17.33 -6.28
CA ASN A 338 -18.77 -18.47 -5.36
C ASN A 338 -17.75 -18.36 -4.21
N CYS A 339 -16.59 -17.72 -4.45
CA CYS A 339 -15.57 -17.49 -3.43
C CYS A 339 -16.12 -16.61 -2.30
N THR A 340 -16.65 -15.44 -2.65
CA THR A 340 -17.21 -14.48 -1.70
C THR A 340 -18.41 -15.06 -0.95
N LYS A 341 -19.29 -15.77 -1.66
CA LYS A 341 -20.41 -16.49 -1.03
C LYS A 341 -19.92 -17.51 -0.01
N SER A 342 -18.90 -18.31 -0.34
CA SER A 342 -18.31 -19.29 0.57
C SER A 342 -17.80 -18.64 1.85
N LYS A 343 -16.99 -17.57 1.73
CA LYS A 343 -16.45 -16.82 2.89
C LYS A 343 -17.56 -16.29 3.80
N LEU A 344 -18.64 -15.75 3.22
CA LEU A 344 -19.83 -15.31 3.99
C LEU A 344 -20.55 -16.47 4.70
N TYR A 345 -20.73 -17.60 4.03
CA TYR A 345 -21.36 -18.78 4.65
C TYR A 345 -20.50 -19.35 5.78
N ASP A 346 -19.19 -19.43 5.60
CA ASP A 346 -18.26 -19.86 6.65
C ASP A 346 -18.36 -18.94 7.87
N ARG A 347 -18.40 -17.61 7.65
CA ARG A 347 -18.60 -16.63 8.72
C ARG A 347 -19.94 -16.83 9.44
N TYR A 348 -21.03 -17.02 8.69
CA TYR A 348 -22.34 -17.30 9.27
C TYR A 348 -22.33 -18.56 10.15
N PHE A 349 -21.77 -19.67 9.66
CA PHE A 349 -21.70 -20.91 10.43
C PHE A 349 -20.83 -20.78 11.68
N CYS A 350 -19.72 -20.05 11.61
CA CYS A 350 -18.89 -19.74 12.78
C CYS A 350 -19.67 -19.00 13.86
N LEU A 351 -20.44 -17.96 13.48
CA LEU A 351 -21.27 -17.20 14.43
C LEU A 351 -22.43 -18.02 15.01
N MET A 352 -23.06 -18.87 14.20
CA MET A 352 -24.14 -19.71 14.69
C MET A 352 -23.64 -20.82 15.63
N ARG A 353 -22.42 -21.32 15.43
CA ARG A 353 -21.81 -22.33 16.32
C ARG A 353 -21.41 -21.75 17.67
N SER A 354 -20.83 -20.54 17.72
CA SER A 354 -20.44 -19.93 18.99
C SER A 354 -21.66 -19.69 19.90
N LEU A 355 -22.82 -19.37 19.32
CA LEU A 355 -24.08 -19.16 20.03
C LEU A 355 -24.77 -20.46 20.52
N LEU A 356 -24.42 -21.63 19.98
CA LEU A 356 -24.96 -22.92 20.44
C LEU A 356 -24.17 -23.49 21.63
N ILE A 357 -22.99 -22.94 21.90
CA ILE A 357 -22.06 -23.39 22.94
C ILE A 357 -22.03 -22.40 24.13
N SER A 358 -22.52 -21.17 23.94
CA SER A 358 -22.80 -20.15 24.97
C SER A 358 -24.21 -20.30 25.53
#